data_AF-A0AAE1X125-F1
#
_entry.id   AF-A0AAE1X125-F1
#
_cell.length_a   1.000
_cell.length_b   1.000
_cell.length_c   1.000
_cell.angle_alpha   90.00
_cell.angle_beta   90.00
_cell.angle_gamma   90.00
#
_symmetry.space_group_name_H-M   'P 1'
#
loop_
_entity.id
_entity.type
_entity.pdbx_description
1 polymer ?
#
loop_
_entity_poly.entity_id
_entity_poly.type
_entity_poly.pdbx_seq_one_letter_code
_entity_poly.pdbx_strand_id
1 'polypeptide(L)'
;MEAPLLEQSPRREIQLIGDDGDYLPAGGLKAWWGVFCIESGKLWRIGGPIVIQILCQYGGTSVATIFVGHLGDVDLSAFTIASTVIGTFAFGFMLGMGSALETLCGQCIGPSAHARRYMQRSMIILLATCILLLPIYVFATPILKPGTTKTKIAHLAGY
;
A
#
# COMPACT_ATOMS: atom_id res chain seq x y z
N MET A 1 17.46 -35.93 16.06
CA MET A 1 18.29 -34.70 16.09
C MET A 1 17.44 -33.64 16.73
N GLU A 2 17.59 -33.55 18.05
CA GLU A 2 16.89 -32.61 18.92
C GLU A 2 17.51 -31.23 18.74
N ALA A 3 16.70 -30.18 18.64
CA ALA A 3 17.14 -28.80 18.77
C ALA A 3 16.53 -28.22 20.05
N PRO A 4 17.21 -28.37 21.20
CA PRO A 4 16.84 -27.69 22.43
C PRO A 4 17.56 -26.32 22.50
N LEU A 5 17.17 -25.47 23.46
CA LEU A 5 17.81 -24.20 23.90
C LEU A 5 17.23 -22.87 23.35
N LEU A 6 16.00 -22.51 23.74
CA LEU A 6 15.63 -21.10 23.99
C LEU A 6 14.87 -20.91 25.31
N GLU A 7 15.27 -21.60 26.38
CA GLU A 7 14.84 -21.25 27.74
C GLU A 7 16.07 -21.02 28.61
N GLN A 8 16.37 -19.75 28.85
CA GLN A 8 16.93 -19.24 30.11
C GLN A 8 17.06 -17.71 30.00
N SER A 9 15.92 -17.02 30.13
CA SER A 9 15.90 -15.63 30.57
C SER A 9 15.08 -15.57 31.86
N PRO A 10 15.71 -15.30 33.02
CA PRO A 10 15.03 -15.27 34.31
C PRO A 10 14.38 -13.89 34.46
N ARG A 11 13.26 -13.69 33.77
CA ARG A 11 12.37 -12.57 34.06
C ARG A 11 11.05 -13.20 34.49
N ARG A 12 10.55 -12.75 35.64
CA ARG A 12 9.29 -13.16 36.25
C ARG A 12 8.14 -12.69 35.34
N GLU A 13 8.04 -13.30 34.16
CA GLU A 13 7.10 -12.95 33.11
C GLU A 13 5.86 -13.81 33.29
N ILE A 14 4.72 -13.14 33.31
CA ILE A 14 3.42 -13.77 33.20
C ILE A 14 3.52 -14.69 31.97
N GLN A 15 3.40 -16.00 32.15
CA GLN A 15 3.37 -16.95 31.05
C GLN A 15 2.07 -16.64 30.29
N LEU A 16 2.20 -15.93 29.16
CA LEU A 16 1.07 -15.42 28.36
C LEU A 16 0.78 -16.29 27.13
N ILE A 17 1.76 -17.11 26.73
CA ILE A 17 1.73 -17.98 25.56
C ILE A 17 1.86 -19.41 26.08
N GLY A 18 0.88 -20.26 25.76
CA GLY A 18 0.86 -21.67 26.09
C GLY A 18 1.85 -22.47 25.24
N ASP A 19 2.10 -23.72 25.63
CA ASP A 19 3.01 -24.66 24.95
C ASP A 19 2.51 -25.05 23.53
N ASP A 20 1.23 -24.82 23.28
CA ASP A 20 0.50 -24.93 22.01
C ASP A 20 0.66 -23.71 21.09
N GLY A 21 1.29 -22.63 21.58
CA GLY A 21 1.49 -21.37 20.84
C GLY A 21 0.30 -20.41 20.90
N ASP A 22 -0.80 -20.80 21.57
CA ASP A 22 -1.99 -19.98 21.78
C ASP A 22 -1.88 -19.14 23.07
N TYR A 23 -2.61 -18.03 23.12
CA TYR A 23 -2.64 -17.17 24.30
C TYR A 23 -3.44 -17.82 25.43
N LEU A 24 -2.89 -17.85 26.64
CA LEU A 24 -3.61 -18.33 27.81
C LEU A 24 -4.83 -17.42 28.09
N PRO A 25 -5.97 -17.97 28.55
CA PRO A 25 -7.20 -17.21 28.76
C PRO A 25 -6.93 -16.05 29.73
N ALA A 26 -7.17 -14.82 29.26
CA ALA A 26 -6.83 -13.61 29.98
C ALA A 26 -7.69 -13.43 31.23
N GLY A 27 -7.25 -14.00 32.35
CA GLY A 27 -7.94 -13.92 33.65
C GLY A 27 -7.84 -12.56 34.35
N GLY A 28 -7.24 -11.53 33.74
CA GLY A 28 -7.11 -10.21 34.37
C GLY A 28 -6.46 -9.12 33.50
N LEU A 29 -6.68 -7.86 33.88
CA LEU A 29 -6.26 -6.64 33.15
C LEU A 29 -4.76 -6.59 32.83
N LYS A 30 -3.92 -7.12 33.73
CA LYS A 30 -2.46 -7.17 33.57
C LYS A 30 -2.02 -8.18 32.51
N ALA A 31 -2.72 -9.32 32.40
CA ALA A 31 -2.46 -10.31 31.36
C ALA A 31 -2.91 -9.77 29.99
N TRP A 32 -4.07 -9.12 29.94
CA TRP A 32 -4.56 -8.43 28.73
C TRP A 32 -3.58 -7.37 28.21
N TRP A 33 -3.05 -6.51 29.09
CA TRP A 33 -2.06 -5.50 28.69
C TRP A 33 -0.76 -6.11 28.17
N GLY A 34 -0.32 -7.23 28.77
CA GLY A 34 0.84 -7.99 28.29
C GLY A 34 0.66 -8.52 26.87
N VAL A 35 -0.47 -9.17 26.58
CA VAL A 35 -0.80 -9.65 25.21
C VAL A 35 -0.88 -8.49 24.24
N PHE A 36 -1.52 -7.38 24.63
CA PHE A 36 -1.65 -6.20 23.79
C PHE A 36 -0.29 -5.60 23.40
N CYS A 37 0.65 -5.47 24.35
CA CYS A 37 2.00 -4.96 24.05
C CYS A 37 2.78 -5.90 23.11
N ILE A 38 2.69 -7.21 23.31
CA ILE A 38 3.36 -8.21 22.46
C ILE A 38 2.82 -8.15 21.03
N GLU A 39 1.49 -8.16 20.88
CA GLU A 39 0.85 -8.14 19.57
C GLU A 39 1.07 -6.80 18.86
N SER A 40 1.03 -5.69 19.61
CA SER A 40 1.38 -4.36 19.09
C SER A 40 2.81 -4.31 18.54
N GLY A 41 3.77 -4.95 19.22
CA GLY A 41 5.15 -5.05 18.75
C GLY A 41 5.28 -5.83 17.44
N LYS A 42 4.56 -6.96 17.31
CA LYS A 42 4.51 -7.73 16.05
C LYS A 42 3.90 -6.92 14.92
N LEU A 43 2.80 -6.22 15.21
CA LEU A 43 2.13 -5.36 14.24
C LEU A 43 3.05 -4.22 13.78
N TRP A 44 3.79 -3.60 14.70
CA TRP A 44 4.74 -2.53 14.36
C TRP A 44 5.91 -3.01 13.51
N ARG A 45 6.32 -4.28 13.65
CA ARG A 45 7.37 -4.87 12.79
C ARG A 45 6.94 -4.92 11.32
N ILE A 46 5.64 -5.05 11.05
CA ILE A 46 5.06 -5.09 9.70
C ILE A 46 4.59 -3.70 9.27
N GLY A 47 3.95 -2.96 10.17
CA GLY A 47 3.42 -1.62 9.93
C GLY A 47 4.51 -0.55 9.77
N GLY A 48 5.63 -0.68 10.47
CA GLY A 48 6.76 0.25 10.38
C GLY A 48 7.23 0.52 8.94
N PRO A 49 7.60 -0.51 8.15
CA PRO A 49 7.99 -0.29 6.76
C PRO A 49 6.85 0.26 5.89
N ILE A 50 5.58 -0.09 6.18
CA ILE A 50 4.41 0.43 5.46
C ILE A 50 4.27 1.94 5.72
N VAL A 51 4.44 2.40 6.95
CA VAL A 51 4.40 3.82 7.30
C VAL A 51 5.51 4.59 6.58
N ILE A 52 6.74 4.06 6.56
CA ILE A 52 7.86 4.68 5.85
C ILE A 52 7.57 4.76 4.35
N GLN A 53 7.05 3.70 3.75
CA GLN A 53 6.65 3.67 2.34
C GLN A 53 5.63 4.77 2.03
N ILE A 54 4.57 4.87 2.84
CA ILE A 54 3.51 5.87 2.67
C ILE A 54 4.08 7.30 2.77
N LEU A 55 4.94 7.55 3.75
CA LEU A 55 5.61 8.84 3.91
C LEU A 55 6.48 9.18 2.70
N CYS A 56 7.26 8.22 2.19
CA CYS A 56 8.06 8.42 0.98
C CYS A 56 7.17 8.71 -0.26
N GLN A 57 6.04 8.02 -0.39
CA GLN A 57 5.12 8.20 -1.52
C GLN A 57 4.44 9.57 -1.53
N TYR A 58 3.91 10.02 -0.39
CA TYR A 58 3.34 11.36 -0.28
C TYR A 58 4.42 12.45 -0.38
N GLY A 59 5.59 12.21 0.22
CA GLY A 59 6.74 13.12 0.12
C GLY A 59 7.20 13.34 -1.32
N GLY A 60 7.37 12.27 -2.09
CA GLY A 60 7.75 12.36 -3.51
C GLY A 60 6.74 13.14 -4.35
N THR A 61 5.45 12.90 -4.12
CA THR A 61 4.36 13.62 -4.81
C THR A 61 4.34 15.10 -4.43
N SER A 62 4.58 15.44 -3.17
CA SER A 62 4.68 16.82 -2.68
C SER A 62 5.84 17.57 -3.33
N VAL A 63 7.04 16.97 -3.36
CA VAL A 63 8.20 17.56 -4.03
C VAL A 63 7.93 17.80 -5.51
N ALA A 64 7.36 16.82 -6.22
CA ALA A 64 6.98 16.97 -7.62
C ALA A 64 6.01 18.15 -7.83
N THR A 65 5.01 18.28 -6.94
CA THR A 65 4.02 19.37 -7.00
C THR A 65 4.67 20.74 -6.77
N ILE A 66 5.63 20.84 -5.84
CA ILE A 66 6.39 22.07 -5.60
C ILE A 66 7.20 22.47 -6.84
N PHE A 67 7.92 21.53 -7.46
CA PHE A 67 8.68 21.80 -8.68
C PHE A 67 7.79 22.24 -9.84
N VAL A 68 6.64 21.58 -10.05
CA VAL A 68 5.69 21.98 -11.09
C VAL A 68 5.06 23.33 -10.76
N GLY A 69 4.82 23.64 -9.48
CA GLY A 69 4.37 24.97 -9.05
C GLY A 69 5.36 26.09 -9.41
N HIS A 70 6.66 25.82 -9.38
CA HIS A 70 7.68 26.78 -9.84
C HIS A 70 7.68 27.02 -11.36
N LEU A 71 7.13 26.10 -12.17
CA LEU A 71 7.02 26.25 -13.63
C LEU A 71 5.83 27.13 -14.04
N GLY A 72 4.82 27.25 -13.18
CA GLY A 72 3.68 28.17 -13.35
C GLY A 72 2.33 27.52 -13.07
N ASP A 73 1.31 28.34 -12.82
CA ASP A 73 -0.03 27.91 -12.40
C ASP A 73 -0.74 27.03 -13.46
N VAL A 74 -0.45 27.28 -14.73
CA VAL A 74 -1.05 26.53 -15.85
C VAL A 74 -0.54 25.09 -15.86
N ASP A 75 0.78 24.90 -15.69
CA ASP A 75 1.40 23.58 -15.67
C ASP A 75 1.03 22.83 -14.38
N LEU A 76 0.95 23.53 -13.24
CA LEU A 76 0.50 22.98 -11.97
C LEU A 76 -0.95 22.47 -12.04
N SER A 77 -1.87 23.25 -12.61
CA SER A 77 -3.27 22.84 -12.74
C SER A 77 -3.42 21.64 -13.70
N ALA A 78 -2.71 21.64 -14.82
CA ALA A 78 -2.70 20.51 -15.75
C ALA A 78 -2.15 19.23 -15.10
N PHE A 79 -1.02 19.34 -14.39
CA PHE A 79 -0.40 18.22 -13.65
C PHE A 79 -1.32 17.68 -12.56
N THR A 80 -1.98 18.55 -11.79
CA THR A 80 -2.88 18.15 -10.70
C THR A 80 -4.12 17.44 -11.23
N ILE A 81 -4.74 17.96 -12.29
CA ILE A 81 -5.92 17.33 -12.92
C ILE A 81 -5.55 15.98 -13.52
N ALA A 82 -4.43 15.90 -14.27
CA ALA A 82 -3.96 14.65 -14.84
C ALA A 82 -3.61 13.61 -13.76
N SER A 83 -2.88 14.02 -12.72
CA SER A 83 -2.50 13.12 -11.63
C SER A 83 -3.71 12.66 -10.82
N THR A 84 -4.69 13.53 -10.58
CA THR A 84 -5.89 13.17 -9.82
C THR A 84 -6.79 12.24 -10.61
N VAL A 85 -7.11 12.55 -11.87
CA VAL A 85 -8.04 11.72 -12.66
C VAL A 85 -7.39 10.38 -13.00
N ILE A 86 -6.20 10.43 -13.58
CA ILE A 86 -5.59 9.23 -14.13
C ILE A 86 -4.94 8.40 -13.01
N GLY A 87 -4.28 9.07 -12.06
CA GLY A 87 -3.67 8.41 -10.89
C GLY A 87 -4.71 7.76 -9.98
N THR A 88 -5.84 8.42 -9.68
CA THR A 88 -6.89 7.82 -8.84
C THR A 88 -7.54 6.62 -9.55
N PHE A 89 -7.75 6.69 -10.86
CA PHE A 89 -8.31 5.58 -11.61
C PHE A 89 -7.39 4.35 -11.62
N ALA A 90 -6.10 4.53 -11.97
CA ALA A 90 -5.15 3.43 -11.99
C ALA A 90 -4.85 2.87 -10.59
N PHE A 91 -4.63 3.76 -9.61
CA PHE A 91 -4.36 3.34 -8.24
C PHE A 91 -5.58 2.63 -7.63
N GLY A 92 -6.80 3.13 -7.86
CA GLY A 92 -8.03 2.50 -7.41
C GLY A 92 -8.24 1.11 -8.02
N PHE A 93 -7.98 0.97 -9.32
CA PHE A 93 -8.06 -0.33 -10.00
C PHE A 93 -7.01 -1.33 -9.47
N MET A 94 -5.76 -0.90 -9.31
CA MET A 94 -4.69 -1.73 -8.73
C MET A 94 -4.98 -2.12 -7.29
N LEU A 95 -5.44 -1.19 -6.45
CA LEU A 95 -5.83 -1.47 -5.07
C LEU A 95 -6.96 -2.49 -5.00
N GLY A 96 -7.99 -2.34 -5.85
CA GLY A 96 -9.12 -3.27 -5.90
C GLY A 96 -8.68 -4.70 -6.24
N MET A 97 -7.83 -4.87 -7.26
CA MET A 97 -7.30 -6.19 -7.57
C MET A 97 -6.32 -6.70 -6.48
N GLY A 98 -5.48 -5.84 -5.92
CA GLY A 98 -4.54 -6.19 -4.85
C GLY A 98 -5.25 -6.70 -3.59
N SER A 99 -6.36 -6.06 -3.20
CA SER A 99 -7.19 -6.51 -2.06
C SER A 99 -7.85 -7.88 -2.32
N ALA A 100 -8.30 -8.12 -3.57
CA ALA A 100 -8.81 -9.44 -3.95
C ALA A 100 -7.71 -10.52 -3.89
N LEU A 101 -6.46 -10.17 -4.26
CA LEU A 101 -5.31 -11.09 -4.13
C LEU A 101 -4.92 -11.36 -2.68
N GLU A 102 -4.94 -10.35 -1.82
CA GLU A 102 -4.67 -10.51 -0.40
C GLU A 102 -5.67 -11.48 0.24
N THR A 103 -6.95 -11.33 -0.10
CA THR A 103 -8.01 -12.25 0.34
C THR A 103 -7.75 -13.67 -0.17
N LEU A 104 -7.43 -13.85 -1.45
CA LEU A 104 -7.15 -15.17 -2.04
C LEU A 104 -5.88 -15.81 -1.44
N CYS A 105 -4.86 -15.02 -1.14
CA CYS A 105 -3.64 -15.47 -0.48
C CYS A 105 -3.91 -15.87 0.97
N GLY A 106 -4.77 -15.14 1.68
CA GLY A 106 -5.24 -15.45 3.04
C GLY A 106 -6.02 -16.77 3.12
N GLN A 107 -6.70 -17.15 2.05
CA GLN A 107 -7.41 -18.44 1.93
C GLN A 107 -6.46 -19.63 1.71
N CYS A 108 -5.22 -19.39 1.27
CA CYS A 108 -4.26 -20.42 0.88
C CYS A 108 -3.04 -20.51 1.81
N ILE A 109 -3.17 -20.10 3.08
CA ILE A 109 -2.11 -20.13 4.08
C ILE A 109 -1.84 -21.59 4.50
N GLY A 110 -1.11 -22.31 3.66
CA GLY A 110 -0.60 -23.65 3.95
C GLY A 110 0.66 -23.91 3.15
N PRO A 111 1.55 -24.83 3.60
CA PRO A 111 2.83 -25.13 2.95
C PRO A 111 2.69 -25.83 1.57
N SER A 112 1.50 -25.83 0.99
CA SER A 112 1.22 -26.50 -0.28
C SER A 112 1.74 -25.67 -1.46
N ALA A 113 2.43 -26.33 -2.39
CA ALA A 113 2.94 -25.71 -3.62
C ALA A 113 1.84 -25.07 -4.50
N HIS A 114 0.57 -25.41 -4.24
CA HIS A 114 -0.60 -24.87 -4.93
C HIS A 114 -0.79 -23.38 -4.66
N ALA A 115 -0.71 -22.94 -3.40
CA ALA A 115 -0.85 -21.53 -3.00
C ALA A 115 0.10 -20.60 -3.78
N ARG A 116 1.36 -21.04 -3.91
CA ARG A 116 2.40 -20.30 -4.63
C ARG A 116 2.11 -20.17 -6.13
N ARG A 117 1.59 -21.24 -6.74
CA ARG A 117 1.25 -21.26 -8.17
C ARG A 117 0.03 -20.39 -8.48
N TYR A 118 -0.97 -20.36 -7.60
CA TYR A 118 -2.11 -19.46 -7.72
C TYR A 118 -1.69 -17.99 -7.57
N MET A 119 -0.84 -17.67 -6.59
CA MET A 119 -0.32 -16.31 -6.41
C MET A 119 0.47 -15.83 -7.63
N GLN A 120 1.33 -16.69 -8.19
CA GLN A 120 2.12 -16.36 -9.37
C GLN A 120 1.25 -16.14 -10.61
N ARG A 121 0.24 -16.99 -10.83
CA ARG A 121 -0.72 -16.85 -11.95
C ARG A 121 -1.53 -15.56 -11.82
N SER A 122 -1.95 -15.22 -10.61
CA SER A 122 -2.70 -13.99 -10.38
C SER A 122 -1.84 -12.74 -10.52
N MET A 123 -0.54 -12.78 -10.14
CA MET A 123 0.40 -11.69 -10.44
C MET A 123 0.59 -11.47 -11.94
N ILE A 124 0.63 -12.54 -12.74
CA ILE A 124 0.73 -12.43 -14.20
C ILE A 124 -0.53 -11.76 -14.78
N ILE A 125 -1.72 -12.13 -14.29
CA ILE A 125 -2.98 -11.47 -14.70
C ILE A 125 -2.94 -9.99 -14.32
N LEU A 126 -2.50 -9.66 -13.10
CA LEU A 126 -2.33 -8.28 -12.64
C LEU A 126 -1.43 -7.47 -13.57
N LEU A 127 -0.26 -8.02 -13.91
CA LEU A 127 0.71 -7.41 -14.83
C LEU A 127 0.14 -7.25 -16.23
N ALA A 128 -0.59 -8.24 -16.74
CA ALA A 128 -1.24 -8.17 -18.04
C ALA A 128 -2.31 -7.06 -18.08
N THR A 129 -3.13 -6.92 -17.04
CA THR A 129 -4.11 -5.83 -16.96
C THR A 129 -3.42 -4.47 -16.84
N CYS A 130 -2.27 -4.41 -16.17
CA CYS A 130 -1.44 -3.21 -16.10
C CYS A 130 -0.90 -2.79 -17.48
N ILE A 131 -0.45 -3.77 -18.28
CA ILE A 131 0.02 -3.55 -19.66
C ILE A 131 -1.15 -3.15 -20.59
N LEU A 132 -2.37 -3.64 -20.35
CA LEU A 132 -3.57 -3.23 -21.08
C LEU A 132 -4.05 -1.82 -20.70
N LEU A 133 -3.84 -1.39 -19.47
CA LEU A 133 -4.15 -0.03 -19.01
C LEU A 133 -3.16 1.01 -19.56
N LEU A 134 -1.92 0.63 -19.85
CA LEU A 134 -0.86 1.48 -20.42
C LEU A 134 -1.27 2.23 -21.71
N PRO A 135 -1.78 1.56 -22.78
CA PRO A 135 -2.24 2.26 -23.98
C PRO A 135 -3.46 3.15 -23.72
N ILE A 136 -4.38 2.75 -22.83
CA ILE A 136 -5.52 3.61 -22.42
C ILE A 136 -5.00 4.88 -21.75
N TYR A 137 -3.91 4.79 -20.97
CA TYR A 137 -3.22 5.92 -20.34
C TYR A 137 -2.59 6.88 -21.36
N VAL A 138 -1.88 6.33 -22.35
CA VAL A 138 -1.21 7.10 -23.41
C VAL A 138 -2.22 7.80 -24.33
N PHE A 139 -3.38 7.18 -24.57
CA PHE A 139 -4.46 7.76 -25.36
C PHE A 139 -5.44 8.63 -24.53
N ALA A 140 -5.39 8.63 -23.19
CA ALA A 140 -6.11 9.59 -22.36
C ALA A 140 -5.49 11.01 -22.43
N THR A 141 -4.17 11.10 -22.59
CA THR A 141 -3.45 12.38 -22.76
C THR A 141 -3.94 13.22 -23.95
N PRO A 142 -4.21 12.66 -25.15
CA PRO A 142 -4.80 13.43 -26.24
C PRO A 142 -6.29 13.77 -26.05
N ILE A 143 -7.04 13.07 -25.18
CA ILE A 143 -8.46 13.37 -24.90
C ILE A 143 -8.61 14.59 -23.98
N LEU A 144 -7.61 14.91 -23.14
CA LEU A 144 -7.58 16.18 -22.39
C LEU A 144 -7.19 17.39 -23.26
N LYS A 145 -6.64 17.15 -24.45
CA LYS A 145 -6.08 18.19 -25.34
C LYS A 145 -7.11 19.15 -25.96
N PRO A 146 -8.41 18.84 -26.14
CA PRO A 146 -9.35 19.82 -26.69
C PRO A 146 -9.89 20.84 -25.66
N GLY A 147 -9.72 20.61 -24.35
CA GLY A 147 -10.54 21.28 -23.33
C GLY A 147 -9.85 22.31 -22.43
N THR A 148 -8.52 22.29 -22.27
CA THR A 148 -7.84 23.14 -21.28
C THR A 148 -7.18 24.36 -21.93
N THR A 149 -8.01 25.38 -22.18
CA THR A 149 -7.69 26.76 -21.78
C THR A 149 -6.41 27.41 -22.33
N LYS A 150 -6.03 27.17 -23.61
CA LYS A 150 -5.18 28.15 -24.30
C LYS A 150 -5.92 29.47 -24.61
N THR A 151 -7.25 29.50 -24.52
CA THR A 151 -8.05 30.65 -24.98
C THR A 151 -8.59 31.56 -23.85
N LYS A 152 -8.55 31.15 -22.58
CA LYS A 152 -9.17 31.91 -21.47
C LYS A 152 -8.20 32.72 -20.60
N ILE A 153 -6.93 32.35 -20.57
CA ILE A 153 -5.87 33.06 -19.83
C ILE A 153 -5.15 34.12 -20.67
N ALA A 154 -5.13 34.01 -22.01
CA ALA A 154 -4.62 35.07 -22.87
C ALA A 154 -5.54 36.31 -22.88
N HIS A 155 -6.84 36.14 -22.63
CA HIS A 155 -7.81 37.25 -22.65
C HIS A 155 -8.08 37.86 -21.25
N LEU A 156 -7.72 37.16 -20.16
CA LEU A 156 -7.81 37.70 -18.79
C LEU A 156 -6.47 38.26 -18.28
N ALA A 157 -5.36 37.92 -18.92
CA ALA A 157 -4.04 38.51 -18.65
C ALA A 157 -3.76 39.82 -19.41
N GLY A 158 -4.77 40.36 -20.11
CA GLY A 158 -4.89 41.79 -20.41
C GLY A 158 -3.59 42.49 -20.84
N TYR A 159 -3.05 42.08 -21.97
CA TYR A 159 -2.66 42.99 -23.03
C TYR A 159 -3.53 42.72 -24.25
#